data_AF-A0A4R9GQE2-F1
#
_entry.id   AF-A0A4R9GQE2-F1
#
_cell.length_a   1.000
_cell.length_b   1.000
_cell.length_c   1.000
_cell.angle_alpha   90.00
_cell.angle_beta   90.00
_cell.angle_gamma   90.00
#
_symmetry.space_group_name_H-M   'P 1'
#
loop_
_entity.id
_entity.type
_entity.pdbx_description
1 polymer ?
#
loop_
_entity_poly.entity_id
_entity_poly.type
_entity_poly.pdbx_seq_one_letter_code
_entity_poly.pdbx_strand_id
1 'polypeptide(L)'
;MFFCGCTPERSEQNPYAELFRTSPITESENYKDLGSSWASRVSPLDENSRNFVEALNRIDGFENSPVASTDLGNISRNLSKVGKRIPSHINKLLNEQLFRIIVCENLGGTAVSGVVYEKGIAKGGFVILDSKVLRRKANDWITYKENSPFQNGKISVRIRIEEPAEDTEVAALEYILLHEFGHILAVTSGTGPDLRDRYRKFKDRPFYSSVWLSENTSVEDEGKFRTLRKVRFYTSEQSLDKEWKNVYPPLADSPFPTLYSASNADDFFAESFVSYVHVLMEKRPWTLTVRENEKILYEMNNGIGKDSLKEQRRILSRLLQDRNLLLP
;
A
#
# COMPACT_ATOMS: atom_id res chain seq x y z
N MET A 1 -42.15 -19.74 17.63
CA MET A 1 -41.62 -19.03 16.46
C MET A 1 -40.45 -18.19 16.94
N PHE A 2 -39.22 -18.73 16.87
CA PHE A 2 -38.02 -18.03 17.32
C PHE A 2 -37.59 -17.08 16.20
N PHE A 3 -37.76 -15.78 16.41
CA PHE A 3 -37.15 -14.76 15.56
C PHE A 3 -35.66 -14.73 15.87
N CYS A 4 -34.88 -15.38 15.01
CA CYS A 4 -33.42 -15.23 14.97
C CYS A 4 -33.13 -13.83 14.43
N GLY A 5 -33.01 -12.85 15.33
CA GLY A 5 -32.55 -11.51 14.99
C GLY A 5 -31.08 -11.58 14.59
N CYS A 6 -30.80 -11.66 13.29
CA CYS A 6 -29.49 -11.30 12.78
C CYS A 6 -29.24 -9.83 13.15
N THR A 7 -28.43 -9.58 14.18
CA THR A 7 -27.83 -8.27 14.37
C THR A 7 -27.11 -7.92 13.08
N PRO A 8 -27.43 -6.80 12.42
CA PRO A 8 -26.65 -6.35 11.28
C PRO A 8 -25.18 -6.22 11.73
N GLU A 9 -24.25 -6.79 10.97
CA GLU A 9 -22.83 -6.45 11.09
C GLU A 9 -22.74 -4.92 11.12
N ARG A 10 -22.27 -4.34 12.23
CA ARG A 10 -22.09 -2.90 12.34
C ARG A 10 -21.03 -2.52 11.31
N SER A 11 -21.44 -1.89 10.22
CA SER A 11 -20.51 -1.30 9.27
C SER A 11 -19.56 -0.37 10.03
N GLU A 12 -18.26 -0.59 9.90
CA GLU A 12 -17.25 0.19 10.61
C GLU A 12 -17.35 1.66 10.18
N GLN A 13 -17.42 2.55 11.17
CA GLN A 13 -17.43 3.98 10.92
C GLN A 13 -16.08 4.36 10.31
N ASN A 14 -16.12 5.03 9.16
CA ASN A 14 -14.91 5.48 8.50
C ASN A 14 -14.31 6.66 9.27
N PRO A 15 -13.13 6.51 9.90
CA PRO A 15 -12.52 7.61 10.66
C PRO A 15 -11.97 8.70 9.73
N TYR A 16 -11.69 8.35 8.46
CA TYR A 16 -11.14 9.26 7.46
C TYR A 16 -12.21 10.13 6.76
N ALA A 17 -13.49 9.78 6.89
CA ALA A 17 -14.57 10.39 6.12
C ALA A 17 -14.61 11.92 6.22
N GLU A 18 -14.42 12.46 7.43
CA GLU A 18 -14.46 13.91 7.64
C GLU A 18 -13.23 14.60 7.05
N LEU A 19 -12.04 14.01 7.26
CA LEU A 19 -10.79 14.51 6.71
C LEU A 19 -10.87 14.62 5.18
N PHE A 20 -11.36 13.57 4.51
CA PHE A 20 -11.44 13.52 3.06
C PHE A 20 -12.57 14.38 2.46
N ARG A 21 -13.57 14.79 3.25
CA ARG A 21 -14.64 15.70 2.80
C ARG A 21 -14.26 17.16 2.93
N THR A 22 -13.43 17.51 3.91
CA THR A 22 -13.17 18.91 4.28
C THR A 22 -11.79 19.40 3.86
N SER A 23 -10.84 18.50 3.56
CA SER A 23 -9.48 18.89 3.23
C SER A 23 -9.37 19.47 1.81
N PRO A 24 -8.82 20.70 1.64
CA PRO A 24 -8.65 21.31 0.32
C PRO A 24 -7.85 20.43 -0.66
N ILE A 25 -6.82 19.74 -0.17
CA ILE A 25 -5.99 18.85 -0.99
C ILE A 25 -6.77 17.66 -1.61
N THR A 26 -8.01 17.41 -1.19
CA THR A 26 -8.86 16.37 -1.80
C THR A 26 -9.76 16.90 -2.92
N GLU A 27 -9.71 18.19 -3.24
CA GLU A 27 -10.54 18.81 -4.28
C GLU A 27 -9.76 19.05 -5.59
N SER A 28 -10.34 18.66 -6.73
CA SER A 28 -9.68 18.73 -8.04
C SER A 28 -9.29 20.14 -8.48
N GLU A 29 -9.94 21.17 -7.95
CA GLU A 29 -9.65 22.57 -8.25
C GLU A 29 -8.23 23.00 -7.84
N ASN A 30 -7.60 22.26 -6.93
CA ASN A 30 -6.21 22.48 -6.49
C ASN A 30 -5.18 21.81 -7.41
N TYR A 31 -5.62 21.18 -8.53
CA TYR A 31 -4.79 20.37 -9.41
C TYR A 31 -4.90 20.74 -10.90
N LYS A 32 -5.16 22.01 -11.22
CA LYS A 32 -5.40 22.49 -12.59
C LYS A 32 -4.23 22.29 -13.55
N ASP A 33 -3.00 22.22 -13.03
CA ASP A 33 -1.77 21.99 -13.80
C ASP A 33 -1.04 20.73 -13.32
N LEU A 34 -1.40 19.59 -13.86
CA LEU A 34 -0.78 18.30 -13.52
C LEU A 34 0.66 18.16 -14.04
N GLY A 35 1.17 19.09 -14.84
CA GLY A 35 2.48 18.98 -15.46
C GLY A 35 2.57 17.80 -16.46
N SER A 36 3.48 17.93 -17.43
CA SER A 36 3.64 16.93 -18.51
C SER A 36 4.53 15.74 -18.12
N SER A 37 5.18 15.80 -16.95
CA SER A 37 6.08 14.75 -16.46
C SER A 37 5.93 14.52 -14.96
N TRP A 38 6.36 13.35 -14.49
CA TRP A 38 6.37 13.05 -13.06
C TRP A 38 7.28 13.98 -12.26
N ALA A 39 8.42 14.38 -12.82
CA ALA A 39 9.31 15.35 -12.18
C ALA A 39 8.62 16.69 -11.93
N SER A 40 7.77 17.15 -12.85
CA SER A 40 6.98 18.38 -12.69
C SER A 40 5.79 18.25 -11.72
N ARG A 41 5.46 17.03 -11.28
CA ARG A 41 4.41 16.76 -10.28
C ARG A 41 4.94 16.74 -8.85
N VAL A 42 6.23 16.97 -8.66
CA VAL A 42 6.87 17.00 -7.34
C VAL A 42 6.69 18.38 -6.70
N SER A 43 6.17 18.41 -5.48
CA SER A 43 6.03 19.64 -4.70
C SER A 43 6.54 19.47 -3.27
N PRO A 44 6.99 20.54 -2.60
CA PRO A 44 7.23 20.50 -1.16
C PRO A 44 5.91 20.28 -0.39
N LEU A 45 6.04 19.88 0.88
CA LEU A 45 4.93 19.89 1.83
C LEU A 45 4.49 21.32 2.14
N ASP A 46 3.39 21.75 1.52
CA ASP A 46 2.72 23.02 1.83
C ASP A 46 1.84 22.93 3.08
N GLU A 47 1.19 24.04 3.45
CA GLU A 47 0.36 24.12 4.65
C GLU A 47 -0.86 23.19 4.59
N ASN A 48 -1.57 23.14 3.46
CA ASN A 48 -2.74 22.27 3.29
C ASN A 48 -2.36 20.79 3.39
N SER A 49 -1.24 20.41 2.76
CA SER A 49 -0.70 19.06 2.77
C SER A 49 -0.23 18.68 4.18
N ARG A 50 0.42 19.60 4.90
CA ARG A 50 0.82 19.41 6.30
C ARG A 50 -0.39 19.17 7.20
N ASN A 51 -1.40 20.04 7.11
CA ASN A 51 -2.61 19.93 7.92
C ASN A 51 -3.33 18.59 7.66
N PHE A 52 -3.40 18.17 6.39
CA PHE A 52 -3.97 16.88 6.01
C PHE A 52 -3.22 15.71 6.66
N VAL A 53 -1.89 15.66 6.52
CA VAL A 53 -1.09 14.53 7.01
C VAL A 53 -1.00 14.50 8.54
N GLU A 54 -0.97 15.65 9.21
CA GLU A 54 -1.03 15.70 10.67
C GLU A 54 -2.38 15.21 11.20
N ALA A 55 -3.48 15.51 10.49
CA ALA A 55 -4.79 14.98 10.84
C ALA A 55 -4.89 13.47 10.60
N LEU A 56 -4.30 12.98 9.49
CA LEU A 56 -4.20 11.56 9.21
C LEU A 56 -3.38 10.83 10.29
N ASN A 57 -2.20 11.35 10.64
CA ASN A 57 -1.35 10.81 11.70
C ASN A 57 -2.11 10.71 13.03
N ARG A 58 -2.93 11.72 13.40
CA ARG A 58 -3.76 11.65 14.60
C ARG A 58 -4.82 10.56 14.56
N ILE A 59 -5.41 10.29 13.38
CA ILE A 59 -6.39 9.21 13.21
C ILE A 59 -5.69 7.85 13.39
N ASP A 60 -4.50 7.70 12.80
CA ASP A 60 -3.76 6.44 12.78
C ASP A 60 -2.90 6.21 14.04
N GLY A 61 -2.82 7.21 14.93
CA GLY A 61 -2.08 7.13 16.19
C GLY A 61 -0.57 7.42 16.08
N PHE A 62 -0.12 8.09 15.02
CA PHE A 62 1.25 8.55 14.86
C PHE A 62 1.47 9.92 15.53
N GLU A 63 2.59 10.07 16.24
CA GLU A 63 3.01 11.34 16.86
C GLU A 63 3.91 12.19 15.96
N ASN A 64 4.25 11.68 14.77
CA ASN A 64 5.16 12.35 13.85
C ASN A 64 4.57 13.66 13.31
N SER A 65 5.42 14.68 13.22
CA SER A 65 5.10 15.99 12.63
C SER A 65 5.91 16.20 11.35
N PRO A 66 5.28 16.06 10.16
CA PRO A 66 6.00 16.12 8.90
C PRO A 66 6.44 17.54 8.55
N VAL A 67 7.66 17.67 8.02
CA VAL A 67 8.22 18.95 7.55
C VAL A 67 8.56 18.87 6.07
N ALA A 68 8.61 20.01 5.37
CA ALA A 68 8.98 20.04 3.97
C ALA A 68 10.39 19.47 3.77
N SER A 69 10.56 18.58 2.79
CA SER A 69 11.86 18.02 2.46
C SER A 69 12.72 19.03 1.71
N THR A 70 14.03 18.96 1.94
CA THR A 70 15.04 19.70 1.18
C THR A 70 15.52 18.96 -0.07
N ASP A 71 15.12 17.69 -0.27
CA ASP A 71 15.67 16.80 -1.30
C ASP A 71 14.81 16.67 -2.58
N LEU A 72 13.95 17.64 -2.87
CA LEU A 72 13.02 17.61 -4.02
C LEU A 72 13.71 17.27 -5.35
N GLY A 73 14.91 17.82 -5.58
CA GLY A 73 15.64 17.62 -6.82
C GLY A 73 16.06 16.16 -7.05
N ASN A 74 16.42 15.42 -5.98
CA ASN A 74 16.73 14.01 -6.10
C ASN A 74 15.48 13.17 -6.36
N ILE A 75 14.38 13.49 -5.68
CA ILE A 75 13.08 12.86 -5.88
C ILE A 75 12.63 13.00 -7.34
N SER A 76 12.64 14.22 -7.89
CA SER A 76 12.25 14.49 -9.28
C SER A 76 13.09 13.70 -10.29
N ARG A 77 14.42 13.57 -10.04
CA ARG A 77 15.31 12.77 -10.90
C ARG A 77 14.99 11.28 -10.81
N ASN A 78 14.76 10.75 -9.62
CA ASN A 78 14.44 9.34 -9.43
C ASN A 78 13.08 9.00 -10.02
N LEU A 79 12.05 9.83 -9.83
CA LEU A 79 10.73 9.65 -10.45
C LEU A 79 10.78 9.66 -11.98
N SER A 80 11.63 10.48 -12.58
CA SER A 80 11.84 10.46 -14.04
C SER A 80 12.40 9.13 -14.53
N LYS A 81 13.20 8.44 -13.70
CA LYS A 81 13.70 7.09 -14.01
C LYS A 81 12.62 6.03 -13.77
N VAL A 82 11.82 6.16 -12.70
CA VAL A 82 10.70 5.25 -12.43
C VAL A 82 9.70 5.25 -13.59
N GLY A 83 9.30 6.42 -14.09
CA GLY A 83 8.38 6.51 -15.24
C GLY A 83 8.90 5.89 -16.53
N LYS A 84 10.20 5.59 -16.63
CA LYS A 84 10.81 4.86 -17.76
C LYS A 84 10.92 3.35 -17.50
N ARG A 85 10.86 2.91 -16.24
CA ARG A 85 10.96 1.50 -15.83
C ARG A 85 9.60 0.82 -15.84
N ILE A 86 8.58 1.50 -15.30
CA ILE A 86 7.23 0.95 -15.18
C ILE A 86 6.65 0.64 -16.56
N PRO A 87 5.92 -0.49 -16.72
CA PRO A 87 5.27 -0.84 -17.98
C PRO A 87 4.41 0.30 -18.52
N SER A 88 4.49 0.56 -19.82
CA SER A 88 3.88 1.75 -20.47
C SER A 88 2.40 1.96 -20.15
N HIS A 89 1.64 0.87 -20.05
CA HIS A 89 0.21 0.89 -19.75
C HIS A 89 -0.08 1.21 -18.28
N ILE A 90 0.75 0.75 -17.34
CA ILE A 90 0.69 1.17 -15.93
C ILE A 90 1.10 2.63 -15.80
N ASN A 91 2.16 3.03 -16.50
CA ASN A 91 2.62 4.42 -16.54
C ASN A 91 1.53 5.37 -17.10
N LYS A 92 0.75 4.93 -18.09
CA LYS A 92 -0.42 5.67 -18.59
C LYS A 92 -1.46 5.91 -17.50
N LEU A 93 -1.84 4.86 -16.74
CA LEU A 93 -2.79 4.99 -15.64
C LEU A 93 -2.28 5.95 -14.55
N LEU A 94 -1.02 5.83 -14.16
CA LEU A 94 -0.37 6.76 -13.23
C LEU A 94 -0.37 8.19 -13.78
N ASN A 95 -0.07 8.40 -15.07
CA ASN A 95 -0.11 9.72 -15.68
C ASN A 95 -1.51 10.35 -15.65
N GLU A 96 -2.55 9.55 -15.78
CA GLU A 96 -3.95 9.99 -15.76
C GLU A 96 -4.47 10.27 -14.34
N GLN A 97 -4.02 9.50 -13.33
CA GLN A 97 -4.66 9.47 -12.02
C GLN A 97 -3.76 9.92 -10.85
N LEU A 98 -2.43 9.98 -11.00
CA LEU A 98 -1.53 10.50 -9.98
C LEU A 98 -1.27 11.99 -10.19
N PHE A 99 -1.94 12.84 -9.42
CA PHE A 99 -2.00 14.27 -9.64
C PHE A 99 -0.80 15.04 -9.05
N ARG A 100 -0.22 14.53 -7.96
CA ARG A 100 0.90 15.19 -7.26
C ARG A 100 1.69 14.19 -6.42
N ILE A 101 2.98 14.46 -6.29
CA ILE A 101 3.86 13.81 -5.32
C ILE A 101 4.41 14.90 -4.41
N ILE A 102 3.99 14.89 -3.16
CA ILE A 102 4.37 15.86 -2.14
C ILE A 102 5.49 15.22 -1.32
N VAL A 103 6.57 15.94 -1.07
CA VAL A 103 7.73 15.37 -0.38
C VAL A 103 7.94 16.04 0.97
N CYS A 104 8.05 15.20 1.99
CA CYS A 104 8.32 15.62 3.36
C CYS A 104 9.48 14.83 3.99
N GLU A 105 9.77 15.15 5.24
CA GLU A 105 10.56 14.35 6.18
C GLU A 105 9.74 14.17 7.45
N ASN A 106 10.00 13.08 8.17
CA ASN A 106 9.31 12.75 9.43
C ASN A 106 7.82 12.50 9.23
N LEU A 107 7.47 11.72 8.20
CA LEU A 107 6.09 11.32 7.91
C LEU A 107 5.50 10.43 9.00
N GLY A 108 6.32 9.52 9.55
CA GLY A 108 5.89 8.42 10.43
C GLY A 108 5.81 7.07 9.70
N GLY A 109 5.73 7.09 8.37
CA GLY A 109 5.79 5.93 7.49
C GLY A 109 6.66 6.17 6.25
N THR A 110 6.49 5.33 5.23
CA THR A 110 7.20 5.48 3.96
C THR A 110 6.56 6.52 3.06
N ALA A 111 5.26 6.36 2.84
CA ALA A 111 4.41 7.23 2.06
C ALA A 111 2.97 7.09 2.56
N VAL A 112 2.12 8.02 2.16
CA VAL A 112 0.67 7.92 2.29
C VAL A 112 0.01 8.46 1.02
N SER A 113 -1.17 7.95 0.70
CA SER A 113 -1.95 8.39 -0.46
C SER A 113 -3.25 9.06 -0.06
N GLY A 114 -3.67 10.04 -0.85
CA GLY A 114 -4.99 10.64 -0.79
C GLY A 114 -5.71 10.56 -2.14
N VAL A 115 -7.01 10.81 -2.12
CA VAL A 115 -7.89 10.78 -3.30
C VAL A 115 -8.39 12.18 -3.59
N VAL A 116 -8.40 12.52 -4.86
CA VAL A 116 -8.88 13.81 -5.39
C VAL A 116 -10.22 13.62 -6.07
N TYR A 117 -11.17 14.47 -5.72
CA TYR A 117 -12.55 14.41 -6.16
C TYR A 117 -12.90 15.60 -7.03
N GLU A 118 -13.75 15.36 -8.02
CA GLU A 118 -14.39 16.39 -8.83
C GLU A 118 -15.90 16.15 -8.80
N LYS A 119 -16.66 17.13 -8.29
CA LYS A 119 -18.13 17.05 -8.17
C LYS A 119 -18.59 15.76 -7.48
N GLY A 120 -17.87 15.36 -6.42
CA GLY A 120 -18.15 14.15 -5.64
C GLY A 120 -17.68 12.83 -6.26
N ILE A 121 -17.00 12.85 -7.41
CA ILE A 121 -16.49 11.65 -8.08
C ILE A 121 -14.97 11.59 -7.90
N ALA A 122 -14.44 10.46 -7.40
CA ALA A 122 -13.00 10.23 -7.33
C ALA A 122 -12.39 10.19 -8.74
N LYS A 123 -11.41 11.06 -9.01
CA LYS A 123 -10.74 11.20 -10.32
C LYS A 123 -9.30 10.70 -10.33
N GLY A 124 -8.62 10.84 -9.22
CA GLY A 124 -7.21 10.53 -9.08
C GLY A 124 -6.79 10.65 -7.62
N GLY A 125 -5.52 10.93 -7.39
CA GLY A 125 -4.98 11.04 -6.05
C GLY A 125 -3.63 11.73 -6.01
N PHE A 126 -3.13 11.91 -4.79
CA PHE A 126 -1.80 12.44 -4.53
C PHE A 126 -1.07 11.48 -3.60
N VAL A 127 0.25 11.51 -3.63
CA VAL A 127 1.12 10.74 -2.73
C VAL A 127 1.96 11.71 -1.93
N ILE A 128 2.01 11.54 -0.60
CA ILE A 128 2.94 12.23 0.29
C ILE A 128 4.04 11.23 0.64
N LEU A 129 5.28 11.56 0.33
CA LEU A 129 6.44 10.66 0.40
C LEU A 129 7.47 11.19 1.40
N ASP A 130 7.97 10.31 2.27
CA ASP A 130 9.11 10.64 3.12
C ASP A 130 10.43 10.46 2.35
N SER A 131 11.12 11.58 2.14
CA SER A 131 12.40 11.61 1.42
C SER A 131 13.51 10.79 2.06
N LYS A 132 13.47 10.51 3.37
CA LYS A 132 14.49 9.68 4.03
C LYS A 132 14.39 8.21 3.64
N VAL A 133 13.22 7.76 3.23
CA VAL A 133 13.01 6.37 2.80
C VAL A 133 13.77 6.06 1.52
N LEU A 134 13.99 7.07 0.68
CA LEU A 134 14.66 6.92 -0.61
C LEU A 134 16.18 6.87 -0.55
N ARG A 135 16.76 6.81 0.66
CA ARG A 135 18.20 6.56 0.84
C ARG A 135 18.54 5.07 0.92
N ARG A 136 17.54 4.20 0.78
CA ARG A 136 17.70 2.73 0.79
C ARG A 136 17.47 2.18 -0.61
N LYS A 137 18.26 1.17 -0.97
CA LYS A 137 17.99 0.35 -2.16
C LYS A 137 16.74 -0.51 -1.94
N ALA A 138 16.18 -1.04 -3.02
CA ALA A 138 14.92 -1.78 -3.02
C ALA A 138 14.90 -2.91 -1.99
N ASN A 139 15.90 -3.80 -2.01
CA ASN A 139 15.99 -4.94 -1.10
C ASN A 139 16.17 -4.52 0.37
N ASP A 140 17.00 -3.50 0.61
CA ASP A 140 17.26 -2.98 1.95
C ASP A 140 16.02 -2.28 2.53
N TRP A 141 15.28 -1.54 1.70
CA TRP A 141 14.06 -0.86 2.10
C TRP A 141 12.96 -1.86 2.49
N ILE A 142 12.64 -2.81 1.60
CA ILE A 142 11.57 -3.77 1.86
C ILE A 142 11.93 -4.69 3.03
N THR A 143 13.21 -5.04 3.19
CA THR A 143 13.71 -5.76 4.36
C THR A 143 13.56 -4.93 5.63
N TYR A 144 13.88 -3.64 5.61
CA TYR A 144 13.69 -2.76 6.75
C TYR A 144 12.20 -2.68 7.18
N LYS A 145 11.28 -2.54 6.21
CA LYS A 145 9.83 -2.57 6.44
C LYS A 145 9.40 -3.90 7.07
N GLU A 146 9.69 -5.02 6.41
CA GLU A 146 9.22 -6.34 6.84
C GLU A 146 9.85 -6.81 8.16
N ASN A 147 11.10 -6.42 8.43
CA ASN A 147 11.77 -6.77 9.67
C ASN A 147 11.33 -5.89 10.85
N SER A 148 10.57 -4.81 10.64
CA SER A 148 10.14 -3.91 11.71
C SER A 148 9.34 -4.58 12.85
N PRO A 149 8.52 -5.63 12.64
CA PRO A 149 7.88 -6.36 13.73
C PRO A 149 8.81 -7.37 14.44
N PHE A 150 10.00 -7.65 13.90
CA PHE A 150 10.93 -8.67 14.41
C PHE A 150 12.16 -8.06 15.10
N GLN A 151 12.08 -6.79 15.48
CA GLN A 151 13.18 -6.09 16.15
C GLN A 151 13.45 -6.70 17.53
N ASN A 152 14.68 -6.56 18.03
CA ASN A 152 15.10 -6.97 19.38
C ASN A 152 15.24 -8.49 19.64
N GLY A 153 15.36 -9.29 18.58
CA GLY A 153 15.49 -10.75 18.66
C GLY A 153 16.70 -11.34 17.92
N LYS A 154 16.74 -12.67 17.79
CA LYS A 154 17.75 -13.39 16.99
C LYS A 154 17.29 -13.66 15.56
N ILE A 155 15.99 -13.55 15.33
CA ILE A 155 15.35 -13.70 14.04
C ILE A 155 15.52 -12.41 13.25
N SER A 156 15.93 -12.57 12.00
CA SER A 156 15.88 -11.51 11.00
C SER A 156 15.09 -12.00 9.80
N VAL A 157 14.25 -11.12 9.27
CA VAL A 157 13.51 -11.32 8.04
C VAL A 157 14.20 -10.49 6.98
N ARG A 158 14.47 -11.09 5.81
CA ARG A 158 14.93 -10.35 4.64
C ARG A 158 14.03 -10.66 3.46
N ILE A 159 13.72 -9.63 2.69
CA ILE A 159 13.01 -9.75 1.42
C ILE A 159 13.95 -9.31 0.30
N ARG A 160 13.94 -10.07 -0.80
CA ARG A 160 14.56 -9.69 -2.07
C ARG A 160 13.47 -9.43 -3.10
N ILE A 161 13.40 -8.18 -3.59
CA ILE A 161 12.51 -7.75 -4.67
C ILE A 161 13.24 -7.41 -5.98
N GLU A 162 14.56 -7.24 -5.93
CA GLU A 162 15.39 -6.95 -7.10
C GLU A 162 16.64 -7.83 -7.12
N GLU A 163 17.12 -8.15 -8.32
CA GLU A 163 18.44 -8.74 -8.50
C GLU A 163 19.54 -7.70 -8.21
N PRO A 164 20.77 -8.10 -7.81
CA PRO A 164 21.81 -7.16 -7.38
C PRO A 164 22.14 -6.03 -8.36
N ALA A 165 21.98 -6.26 -9.66
CA ALA A 165 22.21 -5.26 -10.70
C ALA A 165 21.11 -4.18 -10.78
N GLU A 166 19.89 -4.52 -10.36
CA GLU A 166 18.70 -3.66 -10.42
C GLU A 166 18.31 -3.09 -9.05
N ASP A 167 18.95 -3.57 -7.98
CA ASP A 167 18.75 -3.15 -6.60
C ASP A 167 19.23 -1.70 -6.35
N THR A 168 18.30 -0.77 -6.57
CA THR A 168 18.55 0.67 -6.58
C THR A 168 17.47 1.42 -5.79
N GLU A 169 17.76 2.66 -5.40
CA GLU A 169 16.76 3.58 -4.80
C GLU A 169 15.58 3.84 -5.75
N VAL A 170 15.83 3.80 -7.06
CA VAL A 170 14.79 3.98 -8.09
C VAL A 170 13.82 2.80 -8.07
N ALA A 171 14.32 1.56 -7.93
CA ALA A 171 13.47 0.38 -7.81
C ALA A 171 12.69 0.36 -6.48
N ALA A 172 13.27 0.88 -5.39
CA ALA A 172 12.53 1.10 -4.13
C ALA A 172 11.36 2.07 -4.34
N LEU A 173 11.63 3.23 -4.96
CA LEU A 173 10.61 4.24 -5.26
C LEU A 173 9.52 3.71 -6.19
N GLU A 174 9.88 2.90 -7.18
CA GLU A 174 8.94 2.21 -8.07
C GLU A 174 7.96 1.34 -7.29
N TYR A 175 8.46 0.47 -6.42
CA TYR A 175 7.63 -0.42 -5.60
C TYR A 175 6.71 0.38 -4.65
N ILE A 176 7.27 1.38 -3.95
CA ILE A 176 6.51 2.27 -3.07
C ILE A 176 5.38 2.95 -3.84
N LEU A 177 5.70 3.55 -4.98
CA LEU A 177 4.72 4.30 -5.75
C LEU A 177 3.61 3.41 -6.31
N LEU A 178 3.93 2.18 -6.73
CA LEU A 178 2.93 1.22 -7.17
C LEU A 178 1.99 0.83 -6.02
N HIS A 179 2.52 0.63 -4.81
CA HIS A 179 1.69 0.38 -3.62
C HIS A 179 0.72 1.55 -3.36
N GLU A 180 1.26 2.76 -3.27
CA GLU A 180 0.49 3.99 -3.04
C GLU A 180 -0.58 4.21 -4.13
N PHE A 181 -0.21 3.99 -5.39
CA PHE A 181 -1.14 4.06 -6.50
C PHE A 181 -2.24 3.00 -6.42
N GLY A 182 -1.97 1.84 -5.81
CA GLY A 182 -2.96 0.82 -5.50
C GLY A 182 -4.11 1.37 -4.67
N HIS A 183 -3.86 2.19 -3.64
CA HIS A 183 -4.92 2.83 -2.87
C HIS A 183 -5.76 3.79 -3.72
N ILE A 184 -5.11 4.62 -4.54
CA ILE A 184 -5.80 5.54 -5.46
C ILE A 184 -6.68 4.76 -6.45
N LEU A 185 -6.14 3.67 -7.01
CA LEU A 185 -6.84 2.83 -7.97
C LEU A 185 -8.04 2.12 -7.33
N ALA A 186 -7.92 1.64 -6.08
CA ALA A 186 -9.01 0.99 -5.36
C ALA A 186 -10.26 1.89 -5.34
N VAL A 187 -10.09 3.16 -4.97
CA VAL A 187 -11.18 4.14 -4.86
C VAL A 187 -11.66 4.60 -6.24
N THR A 188 -10.75 5.02 -7.12
CA THR A 188 -11.12 5.58 -8.44
C THR A 188 -11.69 4.56 -9.42
N SER A 189 -11.49 3.26 -9.18
CA SER A 189 -12.15 2.18 -9.92
C SER A 189 -13.47 1.73 -9.31
N GLY A 190 -13.79 2.20 -8.10
CA GLY A 190 -14.91 1.69 -7.31
C GLY A 190 -14.71 0.25 -6.88
N THR A 191 -13.48 -0.28 -6.88
CA THR A 191 -13.19 -1.61 -6.35
C THR A 191 -13.25 -1.60 -4.83
N GLY A 192 -12.56 -0.64 -4.20
CA GLY A 192 -12.59 -0.35 -2.78
C GLY A 192 -13.70 0.66 -2.40
N PRO A 193 -14.02 0.79 -1.10
CA PRO A 193 -14.96 1.80 -0.60
C PRO A 193 -14.41 3.21 -0.77
N ASP A 194 -15.31 4.19 -0.86
CA ASP A 194 -14.91 5.60 -0.99
C ASP A 194 -14.43 6.13 0.37
N LEU A 195 -13.33 6.89 0.39
CA LEU A 195 -12.79 7.46 1.63
C LEU A 195 -13.68 8.57 2.20
N ARG A 196 -14.62 9.12 1.42
CA ARG A 196 -15.68 10.04 1.86
C ARG A 196 -16.94 9.32 2.33
N ASP A 197 -17.06 8.00 2.21
CA ASP A 197 -18.24 7.29 2.73
C ASP A 197 -18.23 7.32 4.25
N ARG A 198 -19.41 7.48 4.89
CA ARG A 198 -19.53 7.45 6.36
C ARG A 198 -19.17 6.06 6.93
N TYR A 199 -19.38 5.02 6.14
CA TYR A 199 -19.14 3.63 6.50
C TYR A 199 -18.43 2.92 5.37
N ARG A 200 -17.34 2.21 5.67
CA ARG A 200 -16.62 1.42 4.66
C ARG A 200 -17.06 -0.03 4.73
N LYS A 201 -17.53 -0.57 3.60
CA LYS A 201 -18.01 -1.95 3.47
C LYS A 201 -17.13 -2.72 2.48
N PHE A 202 -16.19 -3.48 3.02
CA PHE A 202 -15.27 -4.29 2.21
C PHE A 202 -15.90 -5.61 1.79
N LYS A 203 -16.58 -6.33 2.70
CA LYS A 203 -17.20 -7.63 2.44
C LYS A 203 -18.18 -7.66 1.25
N ASP A 204 -18.83 -6.54 0.96
CA ASP A 204 -19.80 -6.42 -0.15
C ASP A 204 -19.14 -6.24 -1.52
N ARG A 205 -17.80 -6.11 -1.56
CA ARG A 205 -17.04 -5.77 -2.77
C ARG A 205 -16.31 -7.01 -3.30
N PRO A 206 -16.44 -7.36 -4.60
CA PRO A 206 -15.93 -8.62 -5.15
C PRO A 206 -14.46 -8.91 -4.89
N PHE A 207 -13.61 -7.87 -4.83
CA PHE A 207 -12.19 -8.05 -4.57
C PHE A 207 -11.90 -8.57 -3.15
N TYR A 208 -12.74 -8.20 -2.18
CA TYR A 208 -12.51 -8.41 -0.76
C TYR A 208 -13.41 -9.49 -0.17
N SER A 209 -14.55 -9.79 -0.80
CA SER A 209 -15.65 -10.58 -0.21
C SER A 209 -15.27 -11.98 0.27
N SER A 210 -14.18 -12.56 -0.26
CA SER A 210 -13.67 -13.87 0.16
C SER A 210 -12.52 -13.81 1.19
N VAL A 211 -12.05 -12.61 1.55
CA VAL A 211 -10.85 -12.40 2.37
C VAL A 211 -11.14 -11.52 3.59
N TRP A 212 -11.96 -10.49 3.43
CA TRP A 212 -12.22 -9.48 4.46
C TRP A 212 -13.71 -9.41 4.81
N LEU A 213 -13.99 -9.41 6.12
CA LEU A 213 -15.32 -9.23 6.70
C LEU A 213 -15.58 -7.76 7.05
N SER A 214 -14.53 -7.06 7.50
CA SER A 214 -14.49 -5.62 7.70
C SER A 214 -13.12 -5.08 7.30
N GLU A 215 -12.81 -3.82 7.59
CA GLU A 215 -11.50 -3.25 7.27
C GLU A 215 -10.37 -3.93 8.04
N ASN A 216 -10.64 -4.24 9.31
CA ASN A 216 -9.65 -4.74 10.27
C ASN A 216 -9.93 -6.18 10.71
N THR A 217 -10.85 -6.88 10.03
CA THR A 217 -11.22 -8.27 10.33
C THR A 217 -11.22 -9.11 9.07
N SER A 218 -10.31 -10.09 9.01
CA SER A 218 -10.22 -11.04 7.90
C SER A 218 -10.94 -12.36 8.22
N VAL A 219 -11.20 -13.17 7.19
CA VAL A 219 -11.70 -14.54 7.37
C VAL A 219 -10.69 -15.46 8.07
N GLU A 220 -9.40 -15.10 8.09
CA GLU A 220 -8.33 -15.86 8.73
C GLU A 220 -8.15 -15.54 10.22
N ASP A 221 -8.77 -14.46 10.71
CA ASP A 221 -8.66 -14.02 12.12
C ASP A 221 -9.20 -15.08 13.09
N GLU A 222 -10.22 -15.84 12.69
CA GLU A 222 -10.79 -16.96 13.45
C GLU A 222 -10.08 -18.30 13.16
N GLY A 223 -9.31 -18.33 12.06
CA GLY A 223 -8.68 -19.51 11.47
C GLY A 223 -7.28 -19.81 11.99
N LYS A 224 -6.40 -20.23 11.07
CA LYS A 224 -5.03 -20.67 11.39
C LYS A 224 -4.07 -19.52 11.63
N PHE A 225 -4.44 -18.30 11.23
CA PHE A 225 -3.55 -17.13 11.26
C PHE A 225 -3.96 -16.10 12.33
N ARG A 226 -4.26 -16.56 13.55
CA ARG A 226 -4.71 -15.71 14.67
C ARG A 226 -3.70 -14.64 15.10
N THR A 227 -2.42 -14.86 14.83
CA THR A 227 -1.33 -13.93 15.17
C THR A 227 -1.38 -12.64 14.34
N LEU A 228 -2.13 -12.60 13.24
CA LEU A 228 -2.31 -11.41 12.39
C LEU A 228 -2.62 -10.14 13.17
N ARG A 229 -3.54 -10.22 14.13
CA ARG A 229 -3.99 -9.04 14.89
C ARG A 229 -2.89 -8.39 15.74
N LYS A 230 -1.80 -9.12 16.01
CA LYS A 230 -0.63 -8.63 16.76
C LYS A 230 0.43 -7.99 15.87
N VAL A 231 0.36 -8.20 14.55
CA VAL A 231 1.33 -7.63 13.63
C VAL A 231 1.13 -6.12 13.57
N ARG A 232 2.18 -5.39 13.89
CA ARG A 232 2.24 -3.94 13.78
C ARG A 232 3.57 -3.58 13.15
N PHE A 233 3.52 -2.92 12.00
CA PHE A 233 4.71 -2.46 11.30
C PHE A 233 5.20 -1.13 11.89
N TYR A 234 6.49 -0.86 11.75
CA TYR A 234 7.14 0.38 12.18
C TYR A 234 7.05 0.71 13.68
N THR A 235 6.68 -0.26 14.53
CA THR A 235 6.68 -0.13 16.00
C THR A 235 7.63 -1.14 16.65
N SER A 236 8.21 -0.78 17.79
CA SER A 236 9.07 -1.63 18.60
C SER A 236 8.37 -2.23 19.83
N GLU A 237 7.08 -1.94 20.04
CA GLU A 237 6.37 -2.25 21.28
C GLU A 237 6.18 -3.75 21.53
N GLN A 238 6.05 -4.56 20.48
CA GLN A 238 5.93 -6.01 20.62
C GLN A 238 6.68 -6.73 19.49
N SER A 239 7.80 -7.35 19.83
CA SER A 239 8.56 -8.18 18.89
C SER A 239 7.87 -9.51 18.62
N LEU A 240 7.77 -9.87 17.34
CA LEU A 240 7.29 -11.17 16.85
C LEU A 240 8.42 -12.19 16.66
N ASP A 241 9.62 -11.94 17.18
CA ASP A 241 10.79 -12.83 17.08
C ASP A 241 10.46 -14.30 17.42
N LYS A 242 9.75 -14.53 18.53
CA LYS A 242 9.37 -15.89 18.97
C LYS A 242 8.18 -16.47 18.20
N GLU A 243 7.48 -15.63 17.44
CA GLU A 243 6.22 -15.95 16.79
C GLU A 243 6.36 -16.18 15.28
N TRP A 244 7.56 -16.08 14.70
CA TRP A 244 7.75 -16.17 13.24
C TRP A 244 7.14 -17.45 12.62
N LYS A 245 7.16 -18.58 13.35
CA LYS A 245 6.54 -19.86 12.94
C LYS A 245 5.01 -19.82 12.90
N ASN A 246 4.42 -18.92 13.68
CA ASN A 246 2.99 -18.65 13.72
C ASN A 246 2.60 -17.50 12.77
N VAL A 247 3.57 -16.93 12.05
CA VAL A 247 3.38 -15.84 11.08
C VAL A 247 3.58 -16.33 9.65
N TYR A 248 4.80 -16.74 9.29
CA TYR A 248 5.14 -16.98 7.89
C TYR A 248 4.59 -18.29 7.31
N PRO A 249 4.66 -19.44 7.99
CA PRO A 249 4.02 -20.66 7.48
C PRO A 249 2.50 -20.51 7.31
N PRO A 250 1.72 -19.95 8.27
CA PRO A 250 0.31 -19.66 8.04
C PRO A 250 0.06 -18.64 6.91
N LEU A 251 0.90 -17.61 6.78
CA LEU A 251 0.83 -16.65 5.67
C LEU A 251 1.01 -17.35 4.31
N ALA A 252 1.88 -18.36 4.22
CA ALA A 252 2.07 -19.11 2.98
C ALA A 252 0.82 -19.89 2.55
N ASP A 253 -0.06 -20.28 3.49
CA ASP A 253 -1.32 -20.98 3.20
C ASP A 253 -2.55 -20.05 3.12
N SER A 254 -2.39 -18.76 3.44
CA SER A 254 -3.49 -17.78 3.50
C SER A 254 -3.71 -17.06 2.15
N PRO A 255 -4.88 -16.39 1.97
CA PRO A 255 -5.19 -15.59 0.79
C PRO A 255 -4.56 -14.18 0.84
N PHE A 256 -3.31 -14.07 1.30
CA PHE A 256 -2.58 -12.81 1.37
C PHE A 256 -1.28 -12.89 0.55
N PRO A 257 -1.00 -11.90 -0.33
CA PRO A 257 0.26 -11.88 -1.09
C PRO A 257 1.49 -11.63 -0.20
N THR A 258 1.37 -10.78 0.82
CA THR A 258 2.45 -10.38 1.73
C THR A 258 1.93 -10.30 3.17
N LEU A 259 2.82 -10.23 4.18
CA LEU A 259 2.37 -10.03 5.56
C LEU A 259 1.67 -8.67 5.73
N TYR A 260 2.20 -7.64 5.07
CA TYR A 260 1.63 -6.29 5.12
C TYR A 260 0.19 -6.26 4.59
N SER A 261 -0.10 -7.02 3.52
CA SER A 261 -1.43 -7.15 2.94
C SER A 261 -2.48 -7.78 3.87
N ALA A 262 -2.04 -8.39 4.96
CA ALA A 262 -2.91 -8.98 5.97
C ALA A 262 -3.17 -8.03 7.16
N SER A 263 -2.66 -6.80 7.12
CA SER A 263 -2.83 -5.81 8.20
C SER A 263 -4.22 -5.18 8.19
N ASN A 264 -4.73 -4.81 7.02
CA ASN A 264 -6.08 -4.30 6.81
C ASN A 264 -6.51 -4.46 5.33
N ALA A 265 -7.79 -4.25 5.05
CA ALA A 265 -8.36 -4.41 3.73
C ALA A 265 -7.85 -3.38 2.71
N ASP A 266 -7.51 -2.15 3.10
CA ASP A 266 -6.97 -1.16 2.16
C ASP A 266 -5.59 -1.58 1.65
N ASP A 267 -4.69 -1.97 2.56
CA ASP A 267 -3.36 -2.50 2.25
C ASP A 267 -3.45 -3.81 1.47
N PHE A 268 -4.48 -4.62 1.68
CA PHE A 268 -4.69 -5.84 0.91
C PHE A 268 -4.81 -5.56 -0.59
N PHE A 269 -5.57 -4.53 -0.99
CA PHE A 269 -5.66 -4.17 -2.41
C PHE A 269 -4.34 -3.59 -2.91
N ALA A 270 -3.74 -2.65 -2.17
CA ALA A 270 -2.49 -2.00 -2.57
C ALA A 270 -1.34 -3.01 -2.75
N GLU A 271 -1.15 -3.90 -1.78
CA GLU A 271 -0.14 -4.96 -1.84
C GLU A 271 -0.43 -6.00 -2.92
N SER A 272 -1.71 -6.33 -3.14
CA SER A 272 -2.09 -7.23 -4.25
C SER A 272 -1.79 -6.60 -5.60
N PHE A 273 -2.05 -5.29 -5.77
CA PHE A 273 -1.76 -4.56 -7.00
C PHE A 273 -0.25 -4.50 -7.27
N VAL A 274 0.56 -4.02 -6.33
CA VAL A 274 2.02 -3.96 -6.53
C VAL A 274 2.61 -5.37 -6.72
N SER A 275 2.13 -6.37 -5.98
CA SER A 275 2.57 -7.76 -6.17
C SER A 275 2.22 -8.28 -7.56
N TYR A 276 1.03 -7.97 -8.08
CA TYR A 276 0.60 -8.37 -9.41
C TYR A 276 1.50 -7.74 -10.50
N VAL A 277 1.74 -6.43 -10.41
CA VAL A 277 2.62 -5.73 -11.35
C VAL A 277 4.05 -6.27 -11.26
N HIS A 278 4.65 -6.23 -10.07
CA HIS A 278 6.05 -6.59 -9.84
C HIS A 278 6.35 -8.06 -10.15
N VAL A 279 5.55 -8.99 -9.60
CA VAL A 279 5.84 -10.43 -9.67
C VAL A 279 5.31 -11.07 -10.95
N LEU A 280 4.10 -10.71 -11.40
CA LEU A 280 3.46 -11.42 -12.51
C LEU A 280 3.65 -10.71 -13.85
N MET A 281 3.53 -9.38 -13.89
CA MET A 281 3.65 -8.63 -15.14
C MET A 281 5.10 -8.39 -15.51
N GLU A 282 5.91 -7.96 -14.54
CA GLU A 282 7.33 -7.64 -14.75
C GLU A 282 8.25 -8.83 -14.50
N LYS A 283 7.74 -9.91 -13.88
CA LYS A 283 8.48 -11.14 -13.59
C LYS A 283 9.73 -10.90 -12.73
N ARG A 284 9.66 -9.92 -11.82
CA ARG A 284 10.74 -9.59 -10.89
C ARG A 284 10.68 -10.49 -9.65
N PRO A 285 11.81 -10.74 -8.97
CA PRO A 285 11.82 -11.61 -7.80
C PRO A 285 10.99 -11.01 -6.67
N TRP A 286 10.45 -11.89 -5.82
CA TRP A 286 9.96 -11.55 -4.49
C TRP A 286 10.13 -12.80 -3.65
N THR A 287 11.15 -12.79 -2.79
CA THR A 287 11.47 -13.93 -1.91
C THR A 287 11.71 -13.42 -0.51
N LEU A 288 11.01 -14.00 0.45
CA LEU A 288 11.18 -13.75 1.87
C LEU A 288 12.00 -14.89 2.49
N THR A 289 12.97 -14.53 3.31
CA THR A 289 13.79 -15.46 4.09
C THR A 289 13.75 -15.09 5.56
N VAL A 290 13.43 -16.07 6.41
CA VAL A 290 13.57 -15.97 7.86
C VAL A 290 14.92 -16.59 8.22
N ARG A 291 15.75 -15.85 8.95
CA ARG A 291 17.08 -16.27 9.36
C ARG A 291 17.25 -16.17 10.86
N GLU A 292 18.01 -17.09 11.43
CA GLU A 292 18.62 -16.94 12.75
C GLU A 292 20.13 -16.91 12.56
N ASN A 293 20.74 -15.76 12.81
CA ASN A 293 22.11 -15.45 12.36
C ASN A 293 22.25 -15.67 10.83
N GLU A 294 23.21 -16.50 10.39
CA GLU A 294 23.43 -16.82 8.97
C GLU A 294 22.60 -18.01 8.46
N LYS A 295 21.86 -18.71 9.35
CA LYS A 295 21.08 -19.90 8.97
C LYS A 295 19.70 -19.50 8.48
N ILE A 296 19.35 -19.89 7.26
CA ILE A 296 17.97 -19.79 6.76
C ILE A 296 17.10 -20.84 7.45
N LEU A 297 16.04 -20.39 8.12
CA LEU A 297 15.07 -21.21 8.83
C LEU A 297 13.81 -21.46 8.00
N TYR A 298 13.43 -20.52 7.15
CA TYR A 298 12.24 -20.59 6.30
C TYR A 298 12.40 -19.67 5.09
N GLU A 299 11.78 -20.06 3.98
CA GLU A 299 11.74 -19.30 2.74
C GLU A 299 10.35 -19.39 2.12
N MET A 300 9.85 -18.29 1.58
CA MET A 300 8.63 -18.27 0.78
C MET A 300 8.72 -17.24 -0.35
N ASN A 301 7.92 -17.43 -1.38
CA ASN A 301 7.72 -16.45 -2.43
C ASN A 301 6.43 -15.64 -2.18
N ASN A 302 6.22 -14.60 -2.98
CA ASN A 302 5.01 -13.78 -2.89
C ASN A 302 3.76 -14.62 -3.14
N GLY A 303 2.72 -14.40 -2.34
CA GLY A 303 1.49 -15.16 -2.41
C GLY A 303 0.59 -14.84 -3.61
N ILE A 304 0.83 -13.75 -4.35
CA ILE A 304 -0.05 -13.29 -5.44
C ILE A 304 -0.30 -14.36 -6.51
N GLY A 305 0.61 -15.32 -6.70
CA GLY A 305 0.46 -16.43 -7.65
C GLY A 305 -0.42 -17.59 -7.18
N LYS A 306 -0.78 -17.66 -5.89
CA LYS A 306 -1.54 -18.78 -5.29
C LYS A 306 -2.95 -18.90 -5.86
N ASP A 307 -3.51 -20.11 -5.90
CA ASP A 307 -4.89 -20.31 -6.37
C ASP A 307 -5.94 -19.60 -5.50
N SER A 308 -5.66 -19.44 -4.20
CA SER A 308 -6.51 -18.68 -3.27
C SER A 308 -6.71 -17.20 -3.68
N LEU A 309 -5.82 -16.65 -4.51
CA LEU A 309 -5.87 -15.26 -5.01
C LEU A 309 -6.26 -15.17 -6.50
N LYS A 310 -6.77 -16.26 -7.09
CA LYS A 310 -7.16 -16.31 -8.52
C LYS A 310 -8.19 -15.24 -8.88
N GLU A 311 -9.18 -15.02 -8.02
CA GLU A 311 -10.24 -14.04 -8.26
C GLU A 311 -9.71 -12.61 -8.20
N GLN A 312 -8.86 -12.29 -7.22
CA GLN A 312 -8.19 -11.00 -7.09
C GLN A 312 -7.33 -10.71 -8.32
N ARG A 313 -6.53 -11.69 -8.78
CA ARG A 313 -5.78 -11.57 -10.05
C ARG A 313 -6.70 -11.31 -11.24
N ARG A 314 -7.83 -11.99 -11.33
CA ARG A 314 -8.82 -11.80 -12.40
C ARG A 314 -9.39 -10.38 -12.38
N ILE A 315 -9.67 -9.83 -11.21
CA ILE A 315 -10.17 -8.47 -11.05
C ILE A 315 -9.09 -7.45 -11.43
N LEU A 316 -7.86 -7.59 -10.91
CA LEU A 316 -6.73 -6.71 -11.27
C LEU A 316 -6.47 -6.74 -12.78
N SER A 317 -6.46 -7.93 -13.39
CA SER A 317 -6.29 -8.05 -14.83
C SER A 317 -7.40 -7.34 -15.61
N ARG A 318 -8.67 -7.43 -15.19
CA ARG A 318 -9.78 -6.71 -15.84
C ARG A 318 -9.69 -5.21 -15.63
N LEU A 319 -9.37 -4.75 -14.43
CA LEU A 319 -9.18 -3.31 -14.14
C LEU A 319 -8.13 -2.69 -15.06
N LEU A 320 -7.08 -3.44 -15.37
CA LEU A 320 -6.05 -3.03 -16.32
C LEU A 320 -6.55 -3.15 -17.78
N GLN A 321 -7.31 -4.16 -18.16
CA GLN A 321 -7.82 -4.32 -19.54
C GLN A 321 -8.94 -3.34 -19.91
N ASP A 322 -9.95 -3.17 -19.05
CA ASP A 322 -11.19 -2.38 -19.30
C ASP A 322 -10.91 -0.88 -19.50
N ARG A 323 -9.74 -0.39 -19.08
CA ARG A 323 -9.29 1.00 -19.27
C ARG A 323 -8.59 1.24 -20.62
N ASN A 324 -8.96 0.46 -21.66
CA ASN A 324 -8.36 0.48 -23.01
C ASN A 324 -6.83 0.27 -22.97
N LEU A 325 -6.41 -0.90 -22.48
CA LEU A 325 -5.05 -1.40 -22.58
C LEU A 325 -5.04 -2.64 -23.48
N LEU A 326 -5.09 -2.43 -24.80
CA LEU A 326 -4.79 -3.47 -25.79
C LEU A 326 -3.36 -3.97 -25.53
N LEU A 327 -3.23 -5.23 -25.13
CA LEU A 327 -2.02 -5.99 -25.44
C LEU A 327 -2.00 -6.18 -26.97
N PRO A 328 -0.85 -6.04 -27.64
CA PRO A 328 -0.69 -6.61 -28.98
C PRO A 328 -0.92 -8.13 -28.96
#